data_AF-A0A3M1QBL6-F1
#
_entry.id   AF-A0A3M1QBL6-F1
#
_cell.length_a   1.000
_cell.length_b   1.000
_cell.length_c   1.000
_cell.angle_alpha   90.00
_cell.angle_beta   90.00
_cell.angle_gamma   90.00
#
_symmetry.space_group_name_H-M   'P 1'
#
loop_
_entity.id
_entity.type
_entity.pdbx_description
1 polymer ?
#
loop_
_entity_poly.entity_id
_entity_poly.type
_entity_poly.pdbx_seq_one_letter_code
_entity_poly.pdbx_strand_id
1 'polypeptide(L)'
;MSASWETIETDSPEQTMLIGAGIGRLLRAGDVVALSGPLGAGKTLFVKGLAAGLGVPETEPVVSPTFVLVRQYEGRLRLAHCDAYRLTSATELDDLGLAEVLNDEAGVVAIEWADRFPQAFDAPTWEVELEHAGLTRRTLRIRSPRPELNAALRELLRAPQRAANAAENEIDNSDGAGDTTPR
;
A
#
# COMPACT_ATOMS: atom_id res chain seq x y z
N MET A 1 -3.98 -22.88 8.97
CA MET A 1 -4.47 -21.67 9.65
C MET A 1 -4.89 -20.70 8.57
N SER A 2 -6.13 -20.19 8.55
CA SER A 2 -6.54 -19.26 7.49
C SER A 2 -5.79 -17.94 7.64
N ALA A 3 -5.46 -17.30 6.53
CA ALA A 3 -4.88 -15.96 6.53
C ALA A 3 -5.82 -14.98 7.28
N SER A 4 -5.29 -14.27 8.27
CA SER A 4 -6.02 -13.29 9.07
C SER A 4 -5.84 -11.89 8.49
N TRP A 5 -6.91 -11.11 8.50
CA TRP A 5 -6.82 -9.67 8.26
C TRP A 5 -6.13 -9.00 9.45
N GLU A 6 -5.15 -8.16 9.15
CA GLU A 6 -4.56 -7.22 10.10
C GLU A 6 -5.12 -5.82 9.81
N THR A 7 -5.48 -5.07 10.85
CA THR A 7 -6.10 -3.74 10.70
C THR A 7 -5.26 -2.68 11.41
N ILE A 8 -5.13 -1.51 10.78
CA ILE A 8 -4.43 -0.35 11.34
C ILE A 8 -5.13 0.94 10.92
N GLU A 9 -5.10 1.94 11.81
CA GLU A 9 -5.45 3.31 11.46
C GLU A 9 -4.18 4.10 11.14
N THR A 10 -4.23 4.87 10.06
CA THR A 10 -3.21 5.86 9.72
C THR A 10 -3.79 7.25 9.96
N ASP A 11 -2.98 8.17 10.49
CA ASP A 11 -3.38 9.57 10.73
C ASP A 11 -3.03 10.51 9.58
N SER A 12 -2.16 10.05 8.67
CA SER A 12 -1.49 10.86 7.67
C SER A 12 -1.19 10.09 6.37
N PRO A 13 -1.08 10.79 5.22
CA PRO A 13 -0.59 10.22 3.98
C PRO A 13 0.79 9.54 4.12
N GLU A 14 1.68 10.12 4.92
CA GLU A 14 3.04 9.63 5.16
C GLU A 14 3.02 8.25 5.80
N GLN A 15 2.16 8.03 6.81
CA GLN A 15 2.00 6.70 7.41
C GLN A 15 1.48 5.66 6.41
N THR A 16 0.52 6.03 5.55
CA THR A 16 0.04 5.14 4.47
C THR A 16 1.17 4.76 3.52
N MET A 17 2.02 5.72 3.13
CA MET A 17 3.20 5.44 2.29
C MET A 17 4.23 4.55 2.99
N LEU A 18 4.49 4.77 4.29
CA LEU A 18 5.42 3.95 5.07
C LEU A 18 4.97 2.49 5.17
N ILE A 19 3.66 2.27 5.37
CA ILE A 19 3.07 0.92 5.35
C ILE A 19 3.22 0.28 3.96
N GLY A 20 2.88 1.03 2.90
CA GLY A 20 3.10 0.60 1.52
C GLY A 20 4.55 0.21 1.26
N ALA A 21 5.52 1.03 1.69
CA ALA A 21 6.94 0.75 1.55
C ALA A 21 7.41 -0.48 2.35
N GLY A 22 6.85 -0.67 3.54
CA GLY A 22 7.09 -1.87 4.34
C GLY A 22 6.63 -3.13 3.63
N ILE A 23 5.42 -3.13 3.09
CA ILE A 23 4.90 -4.25 2.30
C ILE A 23 5.73 -4.44 1.03
N GLY A 24 6.13 -3.35 0.37
CA GLY A 24 7.05 -3.34 -0.77
C GLY A 24 8.33 -4.16 -0.56
N ARG A 25 8.89 -4.10 0.65
CA ARG A 25 10.08 -4.87 1.03
C ARG A 25 9.80 -6.36 1.27
N LEU A 26 8.57 -6.72 1.63
CA LEU A 26 8.15 -8.11 1.87
C LEU A 26 7.72 -8.84 0.59
N LEU A 27 7.42 -8.09 -0.48
CA LEU A 27 6.97 -8.64 -1.76
C LEU A 27 8.03 -9.52 -2.43
N ARG A 28 7.54 -10.61 -3.02
CA ARG A 28 8.28 -11.57 -3.83
C ARG A 28 7.86 -11.45 -5.30
N ALA A 29 8.70 -11.94 -6.21
CA ALA A 29 8.35 -12.04 -7.61
C ALA A 29 7.11 -12.92 -7.80
N GLY A 30 6.23 -12.54 -8.71
CA GLY A 30 4.91 -13.13 -8.93
C GLY A 30 3.83 -12.72 -7.92
N ASP A 31 4.12 -11.82 -6.97
CA ASP A 31 3.09 -11.32 -6.06
C ASP A 31 2.13 -10.34 -6.76
N VAL A 32 0.85 -10.45 -6.41
CA VAL A 32 -0.17 -9.45 -6.75
C VAL A 32 -0.53 -8.67 -5.49
N VAL A 33 -0.73 -7.36 -5.62
CA VAL A 33 -1.31 -6.50 -4.59
C VAL A 33 -2.65 -5.98 -5.10
N ALA A 34 -3.72 -6.55 -4.58
CA ALA A 34 -5.10 -6.19 -4.87
C ALA A 34 -5.55 -5.07 -3.91
N LEU A 35 -5.70 -3.85 -4.43
CA LEU A 35 -6.16 -2.70 -3.66
C LEU A 35 -7.64 -2.41 -3.92
N SER A 36 -8.41 -2.23 -2.86
CA SER A 36 -9.82 -1.83 -2.90
C SER A 36 -10.11 -0.67 -1.96
N GLY A 37 -11.24 0.01 -2.19
CA GLY A 37 -11.68 1.15 -1.38
C GLY A 37 -12.23 2.30 -2.23
N PRO A 38 -12.96 3.26 -1.62
CA PRO A 38 -13.62 4.34 -2.34
C PRO A 38 -12.63 5.28 -3.06
N LEU A 39 -13.17 6.15 -3.90
CA LEU A 39 -12.39 7.21 -4.55
C LEU A 39 -11.72 8.08 -3.48
N GLY A 40 -10.46 8.44 -3.68
CA GLY A 40 -9.68 9.23 -2.72
C GLY A 40 -9.23 8.49 -1.45
N ALA A 41 -9.49 7.18 -1.33
CA ALA A 41 -9.06 6.39 -0.17
C ALA A 41 -7.54 6.29 -0.02
N GLY A 42 -6.77 6.62 -1.06
CA GLY A 42 -5.30 6.61 -1.03
C GLY A 42 -4.66 5.37 -1.68
N LYS A 43 -5.39 4.63 -2.52
CA LYS A 43 -4.85 3.46 -3.27
C LYS A 43 -3.56 3.80 -4.02
N THR A 44 -3.55 4.82 -4.87
CA THR A 44 -2.33 5.28 -5.56
C THR A 44 -1.22 5.70 -4.61
N LEU A 45 -1.55 6.34 -3.48
CA LEU A 45 -0.57 6.72 -2.46
C LEU A 45 0.10 5.49 -1.84
N PHE A 46 -0.68 4.45 -1.55
CA PHE A 46 -0.15 3.17 -1.09
C PHE A 46 0.77 2.55 -2.14
N VAL A 47 0.43 2.60 -3.44
CA VAL A 47 1.28 2.10 -4.53
C VAL A 47 2.59 2.89 -4.65
N LYS A 48 2.58 4.21 -4.42
CA LYS A 48 3.83 4.99 -4.29
C LYS A 48 4.72 4.46 -3.17
N GLY A 49 4.12 4.14 -2.03
CA GLY A 49 4.80 3.44 -0.94
C GLY A 49 5.40 2.12 -1.41
N LEU A 50 4.61 1.24 -2.04
CA LEU A 50 5.09 -0.04 -2.58
C LEU A 50 6.30 0.16 -3.50
N ALA A 51 6.23 1.10 -4.44
CA ALA A 51 7.31 1.41 -5.36
C ALA A 51 8.60 1.81 -4.62
N ALA A 52 8.51 2.67 -3.60
CA ALA A 52 9.65 3.01 -2.76
C ALA A 52 10.21 1.79 -2.02
N GLY A 53 9.35 0.92 -1.48
CA GLY A 53 9.75 -0.34 -0.83
C GLY A 53 10.38 -1.35 -1.80
N LEU A 54 10.01 -1.30 -3.06
CA LEU A 54 10.60 -2.05 -4.16
C LEU A 54 11.89 -1.41 -4.69
N GLY A 55 12.26 -0.21 -4.24
CA GLY A 55 13.48 0.48 -4.68
C GLY A 55 13.36 1.14 -6.05
N VAL A 56 12.15 1.51 -6.48
CA VAL A 56 11.95 2.40 -7.62
C VAL A 56 12.62 3.74 -7.31
N PRO A 57 13.44 4.32 -8.21
CA PRO A 57 14.13 5.59 -7.97
C PRO A 57 13.16 6.73 -7.61
N GLU A 58 13.50 7.55 -6.63
CA GLU A 58 12.67 8.71 -6.24
C GLU A 58 12.48 9.74 -7.37
N THR A 59 13.39 9.74 -8.34
CA THR A 59 13.29 10.56 -9.55
C THR A 59 12.20 10.09 -10.52
N GLU A 60 11.70 8.86 -10.37
CA GLU A 60 10.66 8.28 -11.21
C GLU A 60 9.28 8.51 -10.57
N PRO A 61 8.43 9.38 -11.15
CA PRO A 61 7.15 9.72 -10.55
C PRO A 61 6.12 8.60 -10.73
N VAL A 62 5.74 7.97 -9.62
CA VAL A 62 4.64 7.00 -9.62
C VAL A 62 3.30 7.71 -9.63
N VAL A 63 2.53 7.56 -10.70
CA VAL A 63 1.22 8.20 -10.90
C VAL A 63 0.16 7.17 -11.26
N SER A 64 -1.11 7.49 -10.96
CA SER A 64 -2.20 6.57 -11.32
C SER A 64 -2.26 6.37 -12.85
N PRO A 65 -2.35 5.11 -13.32
CA PRO A 65 -2.42 4.77 -14.72
C PRO A 65 -3.86 4.88 -15.28
N THR A 66 -4.77 5.66 -14.69
CA THR A 66 -6.21 5.73 -15.08
C THR A 66 -6.48 5.85 -16.59
N PHE A 67 -5.57 6.46 -17.37
CA PHE A 67 -5.71 6.60 -18.83
C PHE A 67 -4.94 5.57 -19.67
N VAL A 68 -3.83 5.04 -19.14
CA VAL A 68 -2.95 4.10 -19.86
C VAL A 68 -3.14 2.65 -19.40
N LEU A 69 -4.01 2.44 -18.40
CA LEU A 69 -4.37 1.20 -17.72
C LEU A 69 -3.23 0.56 -16.94
N VAL A 70 -2.02 0.53 -17.49
CA VAL A 70 -0.82 -0.04 -16.87
C VAL A 70 0.37 0.92 -16.98
N ARG A 71 1.14 1.05 -15.92
CA ARG A 71 2.48 1.66 -15.90
C ARG A 71 3.47 0.69 -15.28
N GLN A 72 4.69 0.65 -15.81
CA GLN A 72 5.76 -0.20 -15.28
C GLN A 72 6.86 0.67 -14.69
N TYR A 73 7.39 0.24 -13.55
CA TYR A 73 8.48 0.91 -12.85
C TYR A 73 9.57 -0.11 -12.49
N GLU A 74 10.82 0.27 -12.70
CA GLU A 74 11.97 -0.60 -12.42
C GLU A 74 12.51 -0.35 -11.02
N GLY A 75 12.75 -1.43 -10.29
CA GLY A 75 13.32 -1.45 -8.95
C GLY A 75 14.03 -2.79 -8.69
N ARG A 76 14.05 -3.23 -7.42
CA ARG A 76 14.47 -4.58 -7.03
C ARG A 76 13.62 -5.67 -7.73
N LEU A 77 12.32 -5.40 -7.87
CA LEU A 77 11.39 -6.15 -8.73
C LEU A 77 10.65 -5.13 -9.58
N ARG A 78 10.35 -5.49 -10.83
CA ARG A 78 9.51 -4.67 -11.70
C ARG A 78 8.12 -4.53 -11.10
N LEU A 79 7.62 -3.31 -10.99
CA LEU A 79 6.26 -3.02 -10.53
C LEU A 79 5.38 -2.66 -11.72
N ALA A 80 4.39 -3.50 -12.02
CA ALA A 80 3.29 -3.15 -12.91
C ALA A 80 2.12 -2.59 -12.11
N HIS A 81 1.91 -1.28 -12.19
CA HIS A 81 0.78 -0.59 -11.56
C HIS A 81 -0.39 -0.51 -12.54
N CYS A 82 -1.53 -1.07 -12.15
CA CYS A 82 -2.76 -1.13 -12.93
C CYS A 82 -3.89 -0.38 -12.21
N ASP A 83 -4.77 0.27 -12.98
CA ASP A 83 -5.99 0.92 -12.46
C ASP A 83 -7.20 0.40 -13.23
N ALA A 84 -8.02 -0.42 -12.55
CA ALA A 84 -9.16 -1.08 -13.15
C ALA A 84 -10.48 -0.32 -12.94
N TYR A 85 -10.45 0.96 -12.52
CA TYR A 85 -11.64 1.77 -12.25
C TYR A 85 -12.64 1.82 -13.41
N ARG A 86 -12.13 1.80 -14.64
CA ARG A 86 -12.94 1.91 -15.88
C ARG A 86 -13.36 0.56 -16.45
N LEU A 87 -12.83 -0.53 -15.93
CA LEU A 87 -13.13 -1.86 -16.44
C LEU A 87 -14.46 -2.34 -15.88
N THR A 88 -15.28 -2.93 -16.75
CA THR A 88 -16.64 -3.36 -16.38
C THR A 88 -16.79 -4.88 -16.33
N SER A 89 -15.83 -5.63 -16.87
CA SER A 89 -15.88 -7.09 -16.95
C SER A 89 -14.49 -7.72 -16.91
N ALA A 90 -14.39 -8.96 -16.42
CA ALA A 90 -13.12 -9.68 -16.38
C ALA A 90 -12.56 -9.94 -17.80
N THR A 91 -13.43 -10.07 -18.80
CA THR A 91 -13.04 -10.19 -20.20
C THR A 91 -12.28 -8.97 -20.73
N GLU A 92 -12.53 -7.78 -20.18
CA GLU A 92 -11.73 -6.59 -20.53
C GLU A 92 -10.30 -6.66 -19.97
N LEU A 93 -10.04 -7.45 -18.92
CA LEU A 93 -8.66 -7.68 -18.46
C LEU A 93 -7.85 -8.41 -19.55
N ASP A 94 -8.44 -9.43 -20.15
CA ASP A 94 -7.81 -10.20 -21.22
C ASP A 94 -7.60 -9.35 -22.48
N ASP A 95 -8.65 -8.62 -22.91
CA ASP A 95 -8.61 -7.78 -24.12
C ASP A 95 -7.59 -6.63 -24.01
N LEU A 96 -7.25 -6.19 -22.80
CA LEU A 96 -6.33 -5.09 -22.54
C LEU A 96 -4.89 -5.55 -22.26
N GLY A 97 -4.62 -6.86 -22.40
CA GLY A 97 -3.30 -7.43 -22.15
C GLY A 97 -2.91 -7.47 -20.67
N LEU A 98 -3.86 -7.25 -19.74
CA LEU A 98 -3.60 -7.37 -18.31
C LEU A 98 -3.33 -8.82 -17.92
N ALA A 99 -3.83 -9.81 -18.68
CA ALA A 99 -3.49 -11.21 -18.47
C ALA A 99 -1.97 -11.46 -18.56
N GLU A 100 -1.26 -10.86 -19.52
CA GLU A 100 0.20 -11.01 -19.62
C GLU A 100 0.92 -10.36 -18.45
N VAL A 101 0.43 -9.20 -18.00
CA VAL A 101 0.97 -8.48 -16.84
C VAL A 101 0.77 -9.29 -15.55
N LEU A 102 -0.42 -9.86 -15.36
CA LEU A 102 -0.78 -10.69 -14.21
C LEU A 102 0.03 -11.98 -14.11
N ASN A 103 0.41 -12.54 -15.26
CA ASN A 103 1.20 -13.77 -15.35
C ASN A 103 2.72 -13.51 -15.35
N ASP A 104 3.16 -12.27 -15.10
CA ASP A 104 4.59 -11.96 -14.96
C ASP A 104 5.15 -12.49 -13.64
N GLU A 105 5.66 -13.72 -13.66
CA GLU A 105 6.28 -14.36 -12.51
C GLU A 105 7.58 -13.68 -12.03
N ALA A 106 8.17 -12.78 -12.83
CA ALA A 106 9.41 -12.07 -12.48
C ALA A 106 9.15 -10.73 -11.76
N GLY A 107 7.95 -10.17 -11.89
CA GLY A 107 7.58 -8.85 -11.37
C GLY A 107 6.61 -8.91 -10.20
N VAL A 108 6.04 -7.75 -9.89
CA VAL A 108 4.90 -7.57 -8.98
C VAL A 108 3.84 -6.78 -9.71
N VAL A 109 2.58 -7.14 -9.52
CA VAL A 109 1.44 -6.37 -10.03
C VAL A 109 0.71 -5.69 -8.88
N ALA A 110 0.50 -4.38 -8.94
CA ALA A 110 -0.37 -3.66 -8.02
C ALA A 110 -1.61 -3.17 -8.77
N ILE A 111 -2.80 -3.53 -8.31
CA ILE A 111 -4.05 -3.30 -9.04
C ILE A 111 -5.01 -2.51 -8.17
N GLU A 112 -5.33 -1.30 -8.58
CA GLU A 112 -6.40 -0.52 -7.97
C GLU A 112 -7.77 -0.99 -8.47
N TRP A 113 -8.76 -0.98 -7.56
CA TRP A 113 -10.14 -1.42 -7.81
C TRP A 113 -10.25 -2.91 -8.12
N ALA A 114 -9.40 -3.70 -7.48
CA ALA A 114 -9.35 -5.15 -7.63
C ALA A 114 -10.64 -5.85 -7.13
N ASP A 115 -11.43 -5.19 -6.28
CA ASP A 115 -12.74 -5.65 -5.80
C ASP A 115 -13.78 -5.86 -6.92
N ARG A 116 -13.56 -5.28 -8.10
CA ARG A 116 -14.37 -5.51 -9.30
C ARG A 116 -14.12 -6.89 -9.92
N PHE A 117 -13.02 -7.56 -9.56
CA PHE A 117 -12.57 -8.82 -10.13
C PHE A 117 -12.18 -9.83 -9.03
N PRO A 118 -13.11 -10.21 -8.13
CA PRO A 118 -12.80 -10.98 -6.92
C PRO A 118 -12.29 -12.42 -7.18
N GLN A 119 -12.30 -12.89 -8.43
CA GLN A 119 -11.88 -14.23 -8.83
C GLN A 119 -10.80 -14.22 -9.93
N ALA A 120 -10.17 -13.07 -10.20
CA ALA A 120 -9.28 -12.94 -11.35
C ALA A 120 -7.80 -13.30 -11.09
N PHE A 121 -7.42 -13.59 -9.85
CA PHE A 121 -6.01 -13.75 -9.49
C PHE A 121 -5.74 -15.15 -8.94
N ASP A 122 -5.05 -15.98 -9.74
CA ASP A 122 -4.51 -17.27 -9.28
C ASP A 122 -3.14 -17.12 -8.58
N ALA A 123 -2.55 -15.92 -8.64
CA ALA A 123 -1.26 -15.59 -8.05
C ALA A 123 -1.33 -15.35 -6.52
N PRO A 124 -0.21 -15.49 -5.79
CA PRO A 124 -0.13 -15.10 -4.39
C PRO A 124 -0.51 -13.62 -4.20
N THR A 125 -1.72 -13.40 -3.68
CA THR A 125 -2.31 -12.05 -3.63
C THR A 125 -2.30 -11.47 -2.21
N TRP A 126 -1.68 -10.31 -2.07
CA TRP A 126 -1.90 -9.41 -0.94
C TRP A 126 -3.17 -8.62 -1.16
N GLU A 127 -4.07 -8.63 -0.19
CA GLU A 127 -5.29 -7.83 -0.24
C GLU A 127 -5.14 -6.64 0.69
N VAL A 128 -5.48 -5.46 0.17
CA VAL A 128 -5.39 -4.17 0.87
C VAL A 128 -6.69 -3.41 0.67
N GLU A 129 -7.46 -3.26 1.73
CA GLU A 129 -8.67 -2.43 1.76
C GLU A 129 -8.34 -1.10 2.44
N LEU A 130 -8.70 0.02 1.80
CA LEU A 130 -8.53 1.36 2.35
C LEU A 130 -9.88 2.03 2.53
N GLU A 131 -10.15 2.55 3.74
CA GLU A 131 -11.37 3.28 4.06
C GLU A 131 -11.07 4.66 4.66
N HIS A 132 -12.00 5.61 4.49
CA HIS A 132 -11.89 6.95 5.07
C HIS A 132 -12.22 6.92 6.57
N ALA A 133 -11.29 7.39 7.41
CA ALA A 133 -11.50 7.57 8.86
C ALA A 133 -11.43 9.07 9.28
N GLY A 134 -11.38 9.96 8.29
CA GLY A 134 -11.22 11.41 8.45
C GLY A 134 -10.66 12.03 7.16
N LEU A 135 -10.30 13.31 7.21
CA LEU A 135 -9.74 14.01 6.06
C LEU A 135 -8.42 13.37 5.60
N THR A 136 -7.47 13.22 6.52
CA THR A 136 -6.15 12.60 6.29
C THR A 136 -6.06 11.17 6.79
N ARG A 137 -7.00 10.76 7.67
CA ARG A 137 -6.95 9.46 8.33
C ARG A 137 -7.55 8.36 7.48
N ARG A 138 -6.95 7.17 7.52
CA ARG A 138 -7.46 5.97 6.82
C ARG A 138 -7.44 4.76 7.72
N THR A 139 -8.42 3.89 7.56
CA THR A 139 -8.35 2.52 8.08
C THR A 139 -7.85 1.62 6.96
N LEU A 140 -6.76 0.91 7.21
CA LEU A 140 -6.20 -0.08 6.30
C LEU A 140 -6.45 -1.47 6.86
N ARG A 141 -7.02 -2.35 6.05
CA ARG A 141 -7.13 -3.79 6.34
C ARG A 141 -6.25 -4.52 5.35
N ILE A 142 -5.35 -5.37 5.84
CA ILE A 142 -4.31 -6.00 5.03
C ILE A 142 -4.28 -7.50 5.31
N ARG A 143 -4.26 -8.30 4.24
CA ARG A 143 -4.08 -9.75 4.30
C ARG A 143 -2.90 -10.15 3.44
N SER A 144 -1.98 -10.93 4.01
CA SER A 144 -0.90 -11.55 3.26
C SER A 144 -1.35 -12.88 2.65
N PRO A 145 -0.89 -13.25 1.44
CA PRO A 145 -1.13 -14.58 0.89
C PRO A 145 -0.37 -15.67 1.64
N ARG A 146 0.57 -15.29 2.51
CA ARG A 146 1.55 -16.17 3.13
C ARG A 146 1.48 -16.06 4.65
N PRO A 147 0.95 -17.08 5.35
CA PRO A 147 0.84 -17.05 6.81
C PRO A 147 2.15 -16.79 7.55
N GLU A 148 3.29 -17.22 6.98
CA GLU A 148 4.61 -16.97 7.56
C GLU A 148 5.01 -15.47 7.61
N LEU A 149 4.36 -14.62 6.80
CA LEU A 149 4.60 -13.17 6.80
C LEU A 149 3.71 -12.41 7.80
N ASN A 150 2.74 -13.07 8.44
CA ASN A 150 1.80 -12.40 9.35
C ASN A 150 2.48 -11.75 10.56
N ALA A 151 3.55 -12.38 11.08
CA ALA A 151 4.32 -11.79 12.19
C ALA A 151 5.02 -10.50 11.77
N ALA A 152 5.69 -10.51 10.61
CA ALA A 152 6.35 -9.33 10.04
C ALA A 152 5.35 -8.23 9.68
N LEU A 153 4.17 -8.59 9.14
CA LEU A 153 3.10 -7.65 8.87
C LEU A 153 2.63 -6.96 10.15
N ARG A 154 2.35 -7.72 11.23
CA ARG A 154 1.96 -7.12 12.52
C ARG A 154 3.01 -6.18 13.10
N GLU A 155 4.28 -6.56 13.00
CA GLU A 155 5.38 -5.71 13.45
C GLU A 155 5.45 -4.43 12.63
N LEU A 156 5.37 -4.53 11.31
CA LEU A 156 5.32 -3.39 10.40
C LEU A 156 4.17 -2.44 10.74
N LEU A 157 2.96 -2.96 10.97
CA LEU A 157 1.79 -2.13 11.26
C LEU A 157 1.86 -1.45 12.62
N ARG A 158 2.69 -1.93 13.56
CA ARG A 158 2.90 -1.31 14.87
C ARG A 158 3.99 -0.23 14.87
N ALA A 159 4.86 -0.22 13.86
CA ALA A 159 5.97 0.72 13.79
C ALA A 159 5.54 2.20 13.65
N PRO A 160 4.52 2.57 12.84
CA PRO A 160 4.04 3.94 12.72
C PRO A 160 3.59 4.55 14.05
N GLN A 161 2.89 3.76 14.88
CA GLN A 161 2.41 4.23 16.19
C GLN A 161 3.55 4.57 17.16
N ARG A 162 4.68 3.86 17.07
CA ARG A 162 5.84 4.12 17.93
C ARG A 162 6.54 5.43 17.58
N ALA A 163 6.60 5.78 16.29
CA ALA A 163 7.17 7.03 15.84
C ALA A 163 6.29 8.23 16.20
N ALA A 164 4.96 8.10 16.06
CA ALA A 164 3.99 9.13 16.47
C ALA A 164 4.07 9.38 17.99
N ASN A 165 4.05 8.32 18.80
CA ASN A 165 4.13 8.44 20.26
C ASN A 165 5.48 9.00 20.75
N ALA A 166 6.58 8.77 20.01
CA ALA A 166 7.88 9.34 20.33
C ALA A 166 7.94 10.85 20.03
N ALA A 167 7.36 11.28 18.91
CA ALA A 167 7.28 12.69 18.55
C ALA A 167 6.36 13.49 19.48
N GLU A 168 5.23 12.92 19.92
CA GLU A 168 4.34 13.55 20.91
C GLU A 168 5.02 13.74 22.28
N ASN A 169 5.82 12.77 22.72
CA ASN A 169 6.58 12.86 23.98
C ASN A 169 7.74 13.87 23.93
N GLU A 170 8.29 14.18 22.75
CA GLU A 170 9.33 15.22 22.60
C GLU A 170 8.74 16.63 22.64
N ILE A 171 7.53 16.82 22.12
CA ILE A 171 6.83 18.11 22.15
C ILE A 171 6.39 18.46 23.58
N ASP A 172 5.81 17.49 24.32
CA ASP A 172 5.33 17.70 25.70
C ASP A 172 6.49 18.00 26.70
N ASN A 173 7.70 17.48 26.44
CA ASN A 173 8.88 17.78 27.26
C ASN A 173 9.53 19.15 26.96
N SER A 174 9.11 19.83 25.89
CA SER A 174 9.66 21.14 25.50
C SER A 174 8.89 22.35 26.05
N ASP A 175 7.65 22.15 26.49
CA ASP A 175 6.77 23.20 27.07
C ASP A 175 6.93 23.36 28.61
N GLY A 176 7.84 22.61 29.24
CA GLY A 176 8.10 22.66 30.69
C GLY A 176 9.09 23.73 31.17
N ALA A 177 9.74 24.50 30.28
CA ALA A 177 10.68 25.55 30.67
C ALA A 177 9.94 26.87 30.99
N GLY A 178 9.15 26.84 32.07
CA GLY A 178 8.52 28.00 32.65
C GLY A 178 9.53 29.04 33.12
N ASP A 179 9.34 30.26 32.62
CA ASP A 179 9.89 31.53 33.08
C ASP A 179 10.06 31.60 34.60
N THR A 180 11.31 31.73 35.05
CA THR A 180 11.64 32.11 36.43
C THR A 180 12.72 33.17 36.43
N THR A 181 12.35 34.40 36.04
CA THR A 181 13.19 35.57 36.31
C THR A 181 12.60 36.37 37.49
N PRO A 182 13.20 36.33 38.69
CA PRO A 182 12.74 37.15 39.81
C PRO A 182 13.26 38.59 39.67
N ARG A 183 12.45 39.52 40.19
CA ARG A 183 12.56 40.99 40.14
C ARG A 183 13.90 41.57 40.59
#